data_AF-A0A819W9G5-F1
#
_entry.id   AF-A0A819W9G5-F1
#
_cell.length_a   1.000
_cell.length_b   1.000
_cell.length_c   1.000
_cell.angle_alpha   90.00
_cell.angle_beta   90.00
_cell.angle_gamma   90.00
#
_symmetry.space_group_name_H-M   'P 1'
#
loop_
_entity.id
_entity.type
_entity.pdbx_description
1 polymer ?
#
loop_
_entity_poly.entity_id
_entity_poly.type
_entity_poly.pdbx_seq_one_letter_code
_entity_poly.pdbx_strand_id
1 'polypeptide(L)'
;MPCAFASDPVTACQSITDLTPLDWATCVQLTHSTYQWLSYAFYTPGYSSSDYSRAVNGSIMQGYSFYVSEITATEMTCSGYSHVMRIGVTMSNAGVAPFYYPLILNVKAVDTTSRSPAVYKSISVPISNQIDQVSFVYSFDIAVQTYGMIQFSIWLSSPNLVGSQAIVFAISGASTSGIIQLPAVSIESCATQSFSAGCTSYITSAQTNGTESTSYTVTPSSNVHLLLPSTNVKRVVEWNTLKVKWGPDPLVTNNDVFVRQPRTVQQALQEQYKKLPNGLGDQCIGKTTVGYRYWKNNDTAVILLFDRQGTIAGIQMAFPRLLAKDEFYSYDTQKLFNRETINNVDMYTITAYFIEPAKICTVGRTISSLEHEGTGTGLFFQNGTNPLHDSIQVPFWENDIGNHYWYDNYLDKNCSEFLPGFAMYNKGQLSAFGWSIVGKFDFSSRIEFPPKTAIFSFLNPVPKCMFQQYDDAGGFSTMHIYFNTDPANLEC
;
A
#
# COMPACT_ATOMS: atom_id res chain seq x y z
N MET A 1 13.94 -0.22 25.14
CA MET A 1 13.09 0.59 26.05
C MET A 1 12.18 -0.20 27.01
N PRO A 2 12.35 -1.52 27.28
CA PRO A 2 11.36 -2.26 28.08
C PRO A 2 11.20 -1.76 29.51
N CYS A 3 12.22 -1.09 30.07
CA CYS A 3 12.22 -0.66 31.46
C CYS A 3 11.62 0.74 31.71
N ALA A 4 11.27 1.51 30.66
CA ALA A 4 10.72 2.86 30.80
C ALA A 4 9.30 2.89 31.41
N PHE A 5 8.59 1.76 31.38
CA PHE A 5 7.20 1.65 31.86
C PHE A 5 7.00 0.59 32.95
N ALA A 6 8.10 -0.04 33.39
CA ALA A 6 8.07 -1.08 34.39
C ALA A 6 7.57 -0.52 35.74
N SER A 7 6.74 -1.30 36.43
CA SER A 7 6.34 -1.03 37.82
C SER A 7 7.52 -0.78 38.77
N ASP A 8 8.66 -1.41 38.50
CA ASP A 8 9.93 -1.19 39.17
C ASP A 8 11.04 -0.95 38.13
N PRO A 9 11.31 0.32 37.77
CA PRO A 9 12.30 0.65 36.76
C PRO A 9 13.73 0.34 37.22
N VAL A 10 13.99 0.30 38.53
CA VAL A 10 15.32 -0.04 39.07
C VAL A 10 15.62 -1.51 38.79
N THR A 11 14.68 -2.40 39.10
CA THR A 11 14.82 -3.83 38.82
C THR A 11 14.74 -4.12 37.31
N ALA A 12 13.89 -3.42 36.56
CA ALA A 12 13.74 -3.65 35.13
C ALA A 12 14.93 -3.13 34.27
N CYS A 13 15.66 -2.10 34.73
CA CYS A 13 16.83 -1.57 34.04
C CYS A 13 18.18 -2.13 34.59
N GLN A 14 18.19 -3.01 35.60
CA GLN A 14 19.41 -3.53 36.23
C GLN A 14 20.43 -4.19 35.28
N SER A 15 19.97 -4.68 34.11
CA SER A 15 20.82 -5.28 33.08
C SER A 15 21.48 -4.26 32.14
N ILE A 16 21.15 -2.98 32.26
CA ILE A 16 21.68 -1.89 31.42
C ILE A 16 22.44 -0.93 32.32
N THR A 17 23.74 -1.14 32.46
CA THR A 17 24.57 -0.62 33.57
C THR A 17 24.83 0.89 33.61
N ASP A 18 24.22 1.71 32.74
CA ASP A 18 24.53 3.15 32.63
C ASP A 18 23.29 4.06 32.46
N LEU A 19 22.10 3.59 32.82
CA LEU A 19 20.88 4.40 32.70
C LEU A 19 20.37 4.88 34.07
N THR A 20 20.28 6.21 34.24
CA THR A 20 19.54 6.82 35.34
C THR A 20 18.04 6.68 35.06
N PRO A 21 17.24 6.09 35.97
CA PRO A 21 15.78 6.08 35.82
C PRO A 21 15.28 7.52 35.76
N LEU A 22 14.60 7.88 34.68
CA LEU A 22 13.96 9.19 34.55
C LEU A 22 12.56 9.12 35.15
N ASP A 23 12.18 10.14 35.92
CA ASP A 23 10.81 10.28 36.42
C ASP A 23 9.84 10.43 35.25
N TRP A 24 8.84 9.56 35.19
CA TRP A 24 7.88 9.47 34.10
C TRP A 24 7.16 10.80 33.84
N ALA A 25 6.64 11.43 34.91
CA ALA A 25 5.88 12.66 34.78
C ALA A 25 6.74 13.79 34.21
N THR A 26 7.97 13.91 34.71
CA THR A 26 8.97 14.87 34.23
C THR A 26 9.40 14.60 32.79
N CYS A 27 9.66 13.35 32.41
CA CYS A 27 10.12 13.00 31.06
C CYS A 27 9.07 13.29 29.99
N VAL A 28 7.82 12.89 30.27
CA VAL A 28 6.67 13.16 29.41
C VAL A 28 6.48 14.66 29.17
N GLN A 29 6.62 15.45 30.23
CA GLN A 29 6.46 16.90 30.15
C GLN A 29 7.59 17.58 29.36
N LEU A 30 8.81 17.01 29.37
CA LEU A 30 9.98 17.65 28.77
C LEU A 30 10.20 17.33 27.28
N THR A 31 9.92 16.10 26.83
CA THR A 31 10.47 15.65 25.53
C THR A 31 9.43 15.44 24.43
N HIS A 32 8.13 15.41 24.75
CA HIS A 32 7.03 15.22 23.78
C HIS A 32 7.28 14.07 22.75
N SER A 33 8.06 13.04 23.11
CA SER A 33 8.64 12.06 22.17
C SER A 33 7.68 10.90 21.87
N THR A 34 6.47 11.22 21.45
CA THR A 34 5.30 10.33 21.42
C THR A 34 5.46 9.07 20.57
N TYR A 35 6.16 9.15 19.43
CA TYR A 35 6.34 7.98 18.53
C TYR A 35 7.28 6.92 19.10
N GLN A 36 8.31 7.33 19.84
CA GLN A 36 9.36 6.41 20.30
C GLN A 36 8.85 5.48 21.41
N TRP A 37 7.91 5.95 22.23
CA TRP A 37 7.55 5.32 23.49
C TRP A 37 6.38 4.34 23.40
N LEU A 38 5.48 4.56 22.43
CA LEU A 38 4.28 3.74 22.23
C LEU A 38 4.53 2.47 21.42
N SER A 39 5.57 2.45 20.58
CA SER A 39 5.87 1.29 19.73
C SER A 39 5.98 -0.01 20.53
N TYR A 40 6.64 0.01 21.71
CA TYR A 40 6.83 -1.17 22.56
C TYR A 40 5.57 -1.65 23.28
N ALA A 41 4.66 -0.76 23.65
CA ALA A 41 3.39 -1.12 24.31
C ALA A 41 2.49 -2.02 23.45
N PHE A 42 2.66 -1.93 22.14
CA PHE A 42 1.78 -2.55 21.15
C PHE A 42 2.45 -3.66 20.33
N TYR A 43 3.70 -4.04 20.64
CA TYR A 43 4.32 -5.29 20.17
C TYR A 43 3.85 -6.47 21.03
N THR A 44 4.03 -7.71 20.56
CA THR A 44 3.87 -8.91 21.40
C THR A 44 5.27 -9.35 21.87
N PRO A 45 5.50 -9.62 23.18
CA PRO A 45 4.49 -9.69 24.24
C PRO A 45 4.03 -8.33 24.79
N GLY A 46 4.73 -7.23 24.46
CA GLY A 46 4.36 -5.87 24.84
C GLY A 46 4.42 -5.62 26.34
N TYR A 47 3.76 -4.55 26.80
CA TYR A 47 3.52 -4.37 28.24
C TYR A 47 2.39 -5.29 28.68
N SER A 48 2.53 -5.87 29.88
CA SER A 48 1.48 -6.69 30.49
C SER A 48 0.99 -6.04 31.77
N SER A 49 -0.24 -6.37 32.18
CA SER A 49 -0.79 -5.98 33.48
C SER A 49 -0.74 -4.46 33.74
N SER A 50 -0.21 -4.04 34.89
CA SER A 50 -0.13 -2.63 35.30
C SER A 50 0.78 -1.77 34.42
N ASP A 51 1.77 -2.37 33.74
CA ASP A 51 2.63 -1.68 32.77
C ASP A 51 1.81 -1.25 31.54
N TYR A 52 0.89 -2.10 31.09
CA TYR A 52 -0.03 -1.77 30.00
C TYR A 52 -0.96 -0.62 30.38
N SER A 53 -1.56 -0.69 31.57
CA SER A 53 -2.42 0.40 32.08
C SER A 53 -1.66 1.72 32.23
N ARG A 54 -0.40 1.70 32.68
CA ARG A 54 0.47 2.88 32.75
C ARG A 54 0.82 3.41 31.37
N ALA A 55 1.13 2.55 30.40
CA ALA A 55 1.42 2.96 29.03
C ALA A 55 0.19 3.59 28.35
N VAL A 56 -1.01 3.02 28.56
CA VAL A 56 -2.28 3.58 28.07
C VAL A 56 -2.57 4.93 28.72
N ASN A 57 -2.51 5.03 30.06
CA ASN A 57 -2.70 6.31 30.76
C ASN A 57 -1.65 7.35 30.35
N GLY A 58 -0.42 6.91 30.16
CA GLY A 58 0.67 7.72 29.64
C GLY A 58 0.40 8.30 28.25
N SER A 59 -0.10 7.47 27.34
CA SER A 59 -0.56 7.87 26.01
C SER A 59 -1.69 8.90 26.08
N ILE A 60 -2.63 8.70 27.01
CA ILE A 60 -3.77 9.60 27.22
C ILE A 60 -3.29 10.98 27.73
N MET A 61 -2.34 11.01 28.67
CA MET A 61 -1.76 12.25 29.20
C MET A 61 -0.88 13.00 28.17
N GLN A 62 -0.36 12.31 27.16
CA GLN A 62 0.54 12.86 26.14
C GLN A 62 -0.15 13.57 24.99
N GLY A 63 -1.48 13.62 24.99
CA GLY A 63 -2.18 14.69 24.30
C GLY A 63 -2.74 14.39 22.91
N TYR A 64 -2.99 13.13 22.57
CA TYR A 64 -3.86 12.77 21.45
C TYR A 64 -5.22 12.28 21.96
N SER A 65 -6.11 13.22 22.26
CA SER A 65 -7.47 12.91 22.76
C SER A 65 -8.50 13.65 21.93
N PHE A 66 -8.77 13.15 20.72
CA PHE A 66 -9.85 13.68 19.89
C PHE A 66 -11.14 12.98 20.25
N TYR A 67 -12.18 13.73 20.61
CA TYR A 67 -13.52 13.19 20.75
C TYR A 67 -14.48 13.84 19.78
N VAL A 68 -15.33 13.01 19.20
CA VAL A 68 -16.48 13.48 18.43
C VAL A 68 -17.52 13.88 19.46
N SER A 69 -17.79 15.16 19.63
CA SER A 69 -18.77 15.63 20.63
C SER A 69 -20.19 15.57 20.11
N GLU A 70 -20.35 15.70 18.79
CA GLU A 70 -21.63 15.75 18.11
C GLU A 70 -21.47 15.29 16.67
N ILE A 71 -22.46 14.57 16.19
CA ILE A 71 -22.64 14.26 14.78
C ILE A 71 -24.06 14.67 14.42
N THR A 72 -24.21 15.46 13.37
CA THR A 72 -25.50 15.86 12.82
C THR A 72 -25.66 15.32 11.40
N ALA A 73 -26.87 14.93 11.05
CA ALA A 73 -27.26 14.67 9.68
C ALA A 73 -28.51 15.50 9.40
N THR A 74 -28.45 16.33 8.37
CA THR A 74 -29.44 17.37 8.09
C THR A 74 -29.79 17.38 6.61
N GLU A 75 -31.05 17.19 6.27
CA GLU A 75 -31.49 17.33 4.87
C GLU A 75 -31.49 18.81 4.46
N MET A 76 -30.77 19.13 3.38
CA MET A 76 -30.59 20.49 2.88
C MET A 76 -31.58 20.82 1.76
N THR A 77 -31.66 19.96 0.75
CA THR A 77 -32.56 20.13 -0.40
C THR A 77 -33.07 18.80 -0.90
N CYS A 78 -34.30 18.83 -1.40
CA CYS A 78 -35.03 17.69 -1.91
C CYS A 78 -35.57 18.06 -3.29
N SER A 79 -35.18 17.34 -4.34
CA SER A 79 -35.68 17.54 -5.71
C SER A 79 -35.94 16.21 -6.40
N GLY A 80 -37.21 15.83 -6.51
CA GLY A 80 -37.63 14.55 -7.08
C GLY A 80 -37.12 13.36 -6.24
N TYR A 81 -36.19 12.60 -6.81
CA TYR A 81 -35.54 11.44 -6.17
C TYR A 81 -34.14 11.77 -5.63
N SER A 82 -33.72 13.04 -5.71
CA SER A 82 -32.40 13.49 -5.32
C SER A 82 -32.48 14.28 -4.02
N HIS A 83 -31.81 13.77 -2.99
CA HIS A 83 -31.68 14.41 -1.68
C HIS A 83 -30.25 14.88 -1.48
N VAL A 84 -30.06 16.06 -0.91
CA VAL A 84 -28.75 16.54 -0.46
C VAL A 84 -28.73 16.55 1.06
N MET A 85 -27.98 15.63 1.64
CA MET A 85 -27.79 15.54 3.10
C MET A 85 -26.50 16.24 3.49
N ARG A 86 -26.56 17.17 4.43
CA ARG A 86 -25.40 17.72 5.12
C ARG A 86 -25.10 16.90 6.36
N ILE A 87 -23.91 16.34 6.43
CA ILE A 87 -23.43 15.68 7.65
C ILE A 87 -22.48 16.64 8.36
N GLY A 88 -22.83 17.01 9.59
CA GLY A 88 -21.99 17.75 10.51
C GLY A 88 -21.23 16.80 11.43
N VAL A 89 -19.93 16.98 11.60
CA VAL A 89 -19.16 16.28 12.65
C VAL A 89 -18.43 17.33 13.46
N THR A 90 -18.74 17.40 14.75
CA THR A 90 -18.04 18.24 15.73
C THR A 90 -17.00 17.40 16.44
N MET A 91 -15.74 17.74 16.23
CA MET A 91 -14.60 17.10 16.90
C MET A 91 -13.88 18.09 17.79
N SER A 92 -13.44 17.66 18.97
CA SER A 92 -12.64 18.48 19.88
C SER A 92 -11.38 17.72 20.28
N ASN A 93 -10.24 18.42 20.34
CA ASN A 93 -9.02 17.88 20.93
C ASN A 93 -8.98 18.23 22.42
N ALA A 94 -9.16 17.23 23.29
CA ALA A 94 -8.93 17.33 24.73
C ALA A 94 -7.48 17.01 25.12
N GLY A 95 -6.62 16.73 24.15
CA GLY A 95 -5.22 16.41 24.37
C GLY A 95 -4.32 17.64 24.50
N VAL A 96 -3.17 17.46 25.13
CA VAL A 96 -2.15 18.50 25.37
C VAL A 96 -1.20 18.71 24.18
N ALA A 97 -1.29 17.89 23.12
CA ALA A 97 -0.37 17.94 21.97
C ALA A 97 -1.14 18.15 20.64
N PRO A 98 -0.64 19.01 19.73
CA PRO A 98 -1.18 19.05 18.38
C PRO A 98 -0.85 17.76 17.63
N PHE A 99 -1.78 17.34 16.78
CA PHE A 99 -1.54 16.19 15.93
C PHE A 99 -0.70 16.63 14.73
N TYR A 100 0.56 16.21 14.70
CA TYR A 100 1.55 16.61 13.68
C TYR A 100 1.36 15.90 12.33
N TYR A 101 0.50 14.88 12.27
CA TYR A 101 0.28 14.08 11.08
C TYR A 101 -1.06 14.44 10.42
N PRO A 102 -1.22 14.31 9.09
CA PRO A 102 -2.51 14.49 8.47
C PRO A 102 -3.50 13.42 8.96
N LEU A 103 -4.58 13.83 9.65
CA LEU A 103 -5.76 13.00 9.88
C LEU A 103 -6.81 13.32 8.83
N ILE A 104 -7.50 12.28 8.40
CA ILE A 104 -8.56 12.35 7.42
C ILE A 104 -9.82 11.80 8.06
N LEU A 105 -10.85 12.63 8.16
CA LEU A 105 -12.20 12.19 8.49
C LEU A 105 -12.85 11.60 7.24
N ASN A 106 -13.27 10.33 7.33
CA ASN A 106 -13.94 9.63 6.25
C ASN A 106 -15.39 9.35 6.63
N VAL A 107 -16.30 9.58 5.68
CA VAL A 107 -17.73 9.32 5.87
C VAL A 107 -18.28 8.55 4.68
N LYS A 108 -19.06 7.50 4.96
CA LYS A 108 -19.69 6.61 3.98
C LYS A 108 -21.19 6.59 4.21
N ALA A 109 -21.97 6.72 3.15
CA ALA A 109 -23.42 6.50 3.16
C ALA A 109 -23.75 5.19 2.42
N VAL A 110 -24.62 4.36 3.02
CA VAL A 110 -25.05 3.07 2.49
C VAL A 110 -26.57 2.98 2.54
N ASP A 111 -27.19 2.65 1.41
CA ASP A 111 -28.61 2.29 1.35
C ASP A 111 -28.78 0.85 1.82
N THR A 112 -29.41 0.71 2.98
CA THR A 112 -29.65 -0.57 3.64
C THR A 112 -30.90 -1.28 3.16
N THR A 113 -31.73 -0.62 2.34
CA THR A 113 -32.97 -1.18 1.79
C THR A 113 -32.77 -1.80 0.40
N SER A 114 -31.74 -1.37 -0.33
CA SER A 114 -31.38 -1.95 -1.61
C SER A 114 -30.84 -3.40 -1.46
N ARG A 115 -31.23 -4.31 -2.35
CA ARG A 115 -30.70 -5.70 -2.40
C ARG A 115 -29.20 -5.78 -2.73
N SER A 116 -28.58 -4.65 -3.09
CA SER A 116 -27.15 -4.52 -3.37
C SER A 116 -26.67 -3.18 -2.78
N PRO A 117 -26.11 -3.16 -1.55
CA PRO A 117 -25.76 -1.93 -0.85
C PRO A 117 -24.80 -1.08 -1.68
N ALA A 118 -25.31 -0.04 -2.32
CA ALA A 118 -24.48 0.89 -3.07
C ALA A 118 -23.75 1.82 -2.08
N VAL A 119 -22.46 2.06 -2.33
CA VAL A 119 -21.69 3.08 -1.59
C VAL A 119 -21.88 4.40 -2.31
N TYR A 120 -22.59 5.35 -1.71
CA TYR A 120 -23.03 6.55 -2.42
C TYR A 120 -21.93 7.62 -2.52
N LYS A 121 -21.10 7.79 -1.47
CA LYS A 121 -20.03 8.79 -1.45
C LYS A 121 -19.04 8.53 -0.30
N SER A 122 -17.75 8.79 -0.54
CA SER A 122 -16.71 8.91 0.49
C SER A 122 -16.12 10.31 0.42
N ILE A 123 -16.06 11.02 1.54
CA ILE A 123 -15.42 12.34 1.63
C ILE A 123 -14.32 12.26 2.68
N SER A 124 -13.16 12.82 2.33
CA SER A 124 -11.94 12.81 3.13
C SER A 124 -11.56 14.24 3.47
N VAL A 125 -11.70 14.64 4.74
CA VAL A 125 -11.37 16.01 5.18
C VAL A 125 -10.14 16.03 6.07
N PRO A 126 -9.07 16.78 5.71
CA PRO A 126 -7.92 16.98 6.59
C PRO A 126 -8.33 17.67 7.89
N ILE A 127 -7.91 17.13 9.02
CA ILE A 127 -8.10 17.79 10.33
C ILE A 127 -6.97 18.80 10.53
N SER A 128 -7.35 20.02 10.95
CA SER A 128 -6.41 21.12 11.14
C SER A 128 -5.45 20.85 12.30
N ASN A 129 -4.19 21.24 12.15
CA ASN A 129 -3.11 21.05 13.12
C ASN A 129 -3.08 22.12 14.24
N GLN A 130 -4.15 22.90 14.38
CA GLN A 130 -4.22 24.02 15.35
C GLN A 130 -4.33 23.50 16.79
N ILE A 131 -3.63 24.18 17.69
CA ILE A 131 -3.29 23.75 19.07
C ILE A 131 -4.39 24.07 20.09
N ASP A 132 -5.31 24.98 19.77
CA ASP A 132 -6.34 25.40 20.73
C ASP A 132 -7.51 24.40 20.75
N GLN A 133 -8.26 24.37 21.86
CA GLN A 133 -9.52 23.62 21.98
C GLN A 133 -10.53 24.09 20.93
N VAL A 134 -10.36 23.64 19.70
CA VAL A 134 -11.20 24.01 18.58
C VAL A 134 -12.18 22.87 18.38
N SER A 135 -13.45 23.14 18.63
CA SER A 135 -14.52 22.35 18.04
C SER A 135 -14.46 22.55 16.53
N PHE A 136 -13.98 21.54 15.82
CA PHE A 136 -13.97 21.52 14.37
C PHE A 136 -15.34 21.04 13.89
N VAL A 137 -16.05 21.89 13.15
CA VAL A 137 -17.30 21.51 12.50
C VAL A 137 -17.02 21.19 11.05
N TYR A 138 -17.04 19.91 10.71
CA TYR A 138 -16.95 19.46 9.33
C TYR A 138 -18.35 19.28 8.77
N SER A 139 -18.68 19.99 7.69
CA SER A 139 -19.96 19.85 7.00
C SER A 139 -19.73 19.50 5.54
N PHE A 140 -20.42 18.49 5.04
CA PHE A 140 -20.35 18.12 3.63
C PHE A 140 -21.67 17.57 3.12
N ASP A 141 -21.90 17.82 1.83
CA ASP A 141 -23.15 17.50 1.14
C ASP A 141 -23.02 16.16 0.39
N ILE A 142 -23.92 15.22 0.70
CA ILE A 142 -24.04 13.91 0.05
C ILE A 142 -25.32 13.88 -0.78
N ALA A 143 -25.18 13.64 -2.08
CA ALA A 143 -26.32 13.39 -2.96
C ALA A 143 -26.77 11.93 -2.84
N VAL A 144 -28.04 11.71 -2.51
CA VAL A 144 -28.67 10.39 -2.40
C VAL A 144 -29.76 10.26 -3.45
N GLN A 145 -29.80 9.16 -4.20
CA GLN A 145 -30.70 8.95 -5.35
C GLN A 145 -31.79 7.89 -5.13
N THR A 146 -31.99 7.43 -3.90
CA THR A 146 -32.91 6.32 -3.59
C THR A 146 -33.76 6.60 -2.36
N TYR A 147 -34.92 5.95 -2.29
CA TYR A 147 -35.78 5.91 -1.10
C TYR A 147 -35.37 4.79 -0.17
N GLY A 148 -35.52 5.03 1.13
CA GLY A 148 -35.32 4.00 2.14
C GLY A 148 -34.43 4.45 3.29
N MET A 149 -33.86 3.48 3.96
CA MET A 149 -33.04 3.68 5.16
C MET A 149 -31.57 3.82 4.75
N ILE A 150 -31.02 5.01 4.94
CA ILE A 150 -29.60 5.28 4.71
C ILE A 150 -28.85 5.15 6.04
N GLN A 151 -27.87 4.25 6.09
CA GLN A 151 -26.93 4.17 7.19
C GLN A 151 -25.65 4.92 6.86
N PHE A 152 -25.19 5.73 7.80
CA PHE A 152 -23.92 6.45 7.67
C PHE A 152 -22.86 5.80 8.56
N SER A 153 -21.64 5.69 8.04
CA SER A 153 -20.46 5.21 8.76
C SER A 153 -19.38 6.27 8.74
N ILE A 154 -18.70 6.48 9.87
CA ILE A 154 -17.62 7.47 10.02
C ILE A 154 -16.37 6.77 10.57
N TRP A 155 -15.20 7.04 10.00
CA TRP A 155 -13.90 6.55 10.49
C TRP A 155 -12.78 7.57 10.23
N LEU A 156 -11.70 7.48 11.00
CA LEU A 156 -10.50 8.26 10.78
C LEU A 156 -9.47 7.42 10.01
N SER A 157 -8.74 8.07 9.10
CA SER A 157 -7.55 7.51 8.49
C SER A 157 -6.39 8.50 8.57
N SER A 158 -5.17 8.01 8.40
CA SER A 158 -4.00 8.85 8.17
C SER A 158 -3.13 8.15 7.13
N PRO A 159 -2.53 8.87 6.17
CA PRO A 159 -1.57 8.28 5.23
C PRO A 159 -0.32 7.74 5.93
N ASN A 160 -0.12 8.06 7.22
CA ASN A 160 0.97 7.52 8.02
C ASN A 160 0.60 6.23 8.77
N LEU A 161 -0.66 5.78 8.69
CA LEU A 161 -1.04 4.45 9.15
C LEU A 161 -0.50 3.42 8.15
N VAL A 162 0.10 2.34 8.64
CA VAL A 162 0.67 1.27 7.82
C VAL A 162 -0.04 -0.06 8.04
N GLY A 163 -0.26 -0.83 6.97
CA GLY A 163 -0.91 -2.14 7.03
C GLY A 163 -2.34 -2.06 7.57
N SER A 164 -2.68 -2.86 8.58
CA SER A 164 -4.03 -2.87 9.18
C SER A 164 -4.21 -1.88 10.34
N GLN A 165 -3.32 -0.89 10.46
CA GLN A 165 -3.47 0.15 11.46
C GLN A 165 -4.74 0.96 11.17
N ALA A 166 -5.61 1.03 12.16
CA ALA A 166 -6.82 1.85 12.12
C ALA A 166 -6.78 2.82 13.28
N ILE A 167 -7.32 4.02 13.05
CA ILE A 167 -7.64 4.93 14.14
C ILE A 167 -9.02 4.55 14.63
N VAL A 168 -9.11 4.10 15.88
CA VAL A 168 -10.36 3.65 16.48
C VAL A 168 -10.93 4.75 17.35
N PHE A 169 -12.22 5.01 17.19
CA PHE A 169 -12.96 5.79 18.18
C PHE A 169 -13.21 4.93 19.42
N ALA A 170 -12.72 5.34 20.59
CA ALA A 170 -13.13 4.69 21.83
C ALA A 170 -14.61 5.04 22.10
N ILE A 171 -15.50 4.09 21.78
CA ILE A 171 -16.90 4.13 22.18
C ILE A 171 -17.07 3.02 23.21
N SER A 172 -17.65 3.31 24.38
CA SER A 172 -17.94 2.27 25.36
C SER A 172 -18.80 1.17 24.72
N GLY A 173 -18.23 -0.02 24.51
CA GLY A 173 -18.93 -1.19 23.98
C GLY A 173 -18.99 -1.35 22.45
N ALA A 174 -18.33 -0.51 21.65
CA ALA A 174 -18.28 -0.72 20.19
C ALA A 174 -17.11 -1.61 19.76
N SER A 175 -17.34 -2.35 18.66
CA SER A 175 -16.38 -3.25 18.02
C SER A 175 -15.03 -2.58 17.71
N THR A 176 -13.97 -3.38 17.68
CA THR A 176 -12.58 -3.01 17.34
C THR A 176 -12.37 -2.39 15.95
N SER A 177 -13.44 -2.19 15.17
CA SER A 177 -13.36 -1.77 13.76
C SER A 177 -13.04 -0.28 13.54
N GLY A 178 -13.11 0.56 14.57
CA GLY A 178 -12.85 2.01 14.43
C GLY A 178 -13.86 2.78 13.60
N ILE A 179 -15.01 2.16 13.30
CA ILE A 179 -16.09 2.77 12.52
C ILE A 179 -17.27 3.08 13.46
N ILE A 180 -17.71 4.35 13.48
CA ILE A 180 -18.96 4.76 14.12
C ILE A 180 -20.08 4.57 13.10
N GLN A 181 -21.09 3.77 13.47
CA GLN A 181 -22.34 3.66 12.70
C GLN A 181 -23.37 4.63 13.28
N LEU A 182 -23.89 5.54 12.45
CA LEU A 182 -25.03 6.37 12.82
C LEU A 182 -26.32 5.55 12.70
N PRO A 183 -27.37 5.91 13.46
CA PRO A 183 -28.72 5.41 13.22
C PRO A 183 -29.10 5.62 11.75
N ALA A 184 -29.76 4.64 11.16
CA ALA A 184 -30.21 4.76 9.79
C ALA A 184 -31.34 5.81 9.70
N VAL A 185 -31.25 6.67 8.68
CA VAL A 185 -32.18 7.77 8.43
C VAL A 185 -33.16 7.34 7.33
N SER A 186 -34.47 7.44 7.61
CA SER A 186 -35.49 7.24 6.59
C SER A 186 -35.55 8.45 5.67
N ILE A 187 -35.46 8.23 4.37
CA ILE A 187 -35.62 9.27 3.35
C ILE A 187 -36.90 8.97 2.56
N GLU A 188 -37.89 9.86 2.71
CA GLU A 188 -39.15 9.81 1.99
C GLU A 188 -39.13 10.74 0.77
N SER A 189 -39.97 10.47 -0.22
CA SER A 189 -40.07 11.29 -1.43
C SER A 189 -40.49 12.73 -1.15
N CYS A 190 -39.90 13.69 -1.87
CA CYS A 190 -40.28 15.11 -1.83
C CYS A 190 -41.71 15.40 -2.32
N ALA A 191 -42.48 14.38 -2.70
CA ALA A 191 -43.85 14.54 -3.15
C ALA A 191 -44.71 14.98 -1.96
N THR A 192 -45.22 16.21 -2.03
CA THR A 192 -46.16 16.84 -1.10
C THR A 192 -47.10 15.82 -0.45
N GLN A 193 -46.81 15.49 0.80
CA GLN A 193 -47.62 14.59 1.62
C GLN A 193 -48.03 15.34 2.89
N SER A 194 -49.32 15.68 2.97
CA SER A 194 -49.99 16.11 4.19
C SER A 194 -50.40 14.88 4.99
N PHE A 195 -49.82 14.66 6.17
CA PHE A 195 -50.18 13.54 7.05
C PHE A 195 -50.63 14.00 8.45
N SER A 196 -51.71 13.38 8.91
CA SER A 196 -52.29 13.52 10.25
C SER A 196 -51.52 12.66 11.27
N ALA A 197 -51.26 13.25 12.43
CA ALA A 197 -50.43 12.73 13.51
C ALA A 197 -50.84 11.35 14.05
N GLY A 198 -49.84 10.50 14.30
CA GLY A 198 -50.00 9.30 15.12
C GLY A 198 -48.81 8.34 15.06
N CYS A 199 -47.73 8.64 15.79
CA CYS A 199 -46.92 7.68 16.55
C CYS A 199 -45.77 8.39 17.29
N THR A 200 -45.66 8.14 18.59
CA THR A 200 -44.76 8.77 19.55
C THR A 200 -43.45 7.99 19.69
N SER A 201 -42.34 8.66 19.35
CA SER A 201 -41.02 8.47 19.96
C SER A 201 -40.40 9.86 20.09
N TYR A 202 -39.81 10.18 21.24
CA TYR A 202 -39.38 11.53 21.61
C TYR A 202 -38.38 12.12 20.61
N ILE A 203 -38.92 12.90 19.66
CA ILE A 203 -38.20 13.84 18.80
C ILE A 203 -38.56 15.22 19.34
N THR A 204 -37.59 15.99 19.81
CA THR A 204 -37.81 17.42 20.06
C THR A 204 -37.86 18.12 18.70
N SER A 205 -39.06 18.26 18.14
CA SER A 205 -39.30 19.14 17.00
C SER A 205 -39.73 20.53 17.48
N ALA A 206 -39.22 21.57 16.83
CA ALA A 206 -39.82 22.90 16.83
C ALA A 206 -40.41 23.13 15.43
N GLN A 207 -41.71 23.37 15.33
CA GLN A 207 -42.42 23.65 14.08
C GLN A 207 -42.38 25.14 13.72
N THR A 208 -42.15 25.46 12.44
CA THR A 208 -42.96 26.39 11.63
C THR A 208 -42.55 26.32 10.15
N ASN A 209 -43.54 26.44 9.26
CA ASN A 209 -43.50 26.32 7.78
C ASN A 209 -42.28 26.91 7.05
N GLY A 210 -41.65 26.07 6.23
CA GLY A 210 -40.63 26.44 5.23
C GLY A 210 -39.23 25.97 5.64
N THR A 211 -38.65 25.04 4.89
CA THR A 211 -37.32 24.44 5.14
C THR A 211 -37.17 23.79 6.51
N GLU A 212 -37.97 22.76 6.80
CA GLU A 212 -37.70 21.91 7.97
C GLU A 212 -36.56 20.94 7.65
N SER A 213 -35.42 21.16 8.29
CA SER A 213 -34.31 20.23 8.27
C SER A 213 -34.42 19.31 9.48
N THR A 214 -34.62 18.01 9.28
CA THR A 214 -34.52 17.05 10.39
C THR A 214 -33.05 16.91 10.77
N SER A 215 -32.68 17.28 12.00
CA SER A 215 -31.31 17.12 12.52
C SER A 215 -31.26 15.97 13.52
N TYR A 216 -30.38 15.00 13.26
CA TYR A 216 -30.10 13.90 14.18
C TYR A 216 -28.81 14.19 14.94
N THR A 217 -28.89 14.59 16.20
CA THR A 217 -27.70 14.77 17.05
C THR A 217 -27.41 13.46 17.79
N VAL A 218 -26.26 12.86 17.52
CA VAL A 218 -25.71 11.78 18.34
C VAL A 218 -24.63 12.36 19.25
N THR A 219 -24.88 12.38 20.55
CA THR A 219 -23.89 12.72 21.58
C THR A 219 -23.29 11.42 22.12
N PRO A 220 -22.05 11.05 21.78
CA PRO A 220 -21.45 9.84 22.34
C PRO A 220 -21.24 10.01 23.85
N SER A 221 -21.55 8.96 24.61
CA SER A 221 -21.60 8.97 26.07
C SER A 221 -20.24 8.87 26.76
N SER A 222 -19.12 8.88 26.02
CA SER A 222 -17.79 8.63 26.58
C SER A 222 -16.66 9.30 25.79
N ASN A 223 -15.58 9.62 26.50
CA ASN A 223 -14.35 10.18 25.95
C ASN A 223 -13.72 9.22 24.94
N VAL A 224 -13.33 9.76 23.79
CA VAL A 224 -12.63 9.02 22.75
C VAL A 224 -11.14 9.10 23.03
N HIS A 225 -10.51 7.95 23.26
CA HIS A 225 -9.07 7.81 23.36
C HIS A 225 -8.52 7.22 22.06
N LEU A 226 -7.43 7.80 21.56
CA LEU A 226 -6.68 7.23 20.45
C LEU A 226 -6.05 5.92 20.92
N LEU A 227 -6.69 4.80 20.59
CA LEU A 227 -6.13 3.47 20.81
C LEU A 227 -5.75 2.91 19.44
N LEU A 228 -4.46 2.71 19.21
CA LEU A 228 -3.95 1.98 18.06
C LEU A 228 -4.12 0.48 18.38
N PRO A 229 -5.09 -0.24 17.79
CA PRO A 229 -5.23 -1.67 18.06
C PRO A 229 -4.05 -2.42 17.44
N SER A 230 -3.41 -3.24 18.25
CA SER A 230 -2.46 -4.26 17.82
C SER A 230 -3.21 -5.47 17.27
N THR A 231 -2.92 -5.86 16.04
CA THR A 231 -2.64 -7.27 15.75
C THR A 231 -1.32 -7.31 14.98
N ASN A 232 -0.66 -8.46 14.95
CA ASN A 232 0.69 -8.64 14.38
C ASN A 232 0.78 -8.16 12.91
N VAL A 233 1.12 -6.89 12.70
CA VAL A 233 1.41 -6.34 11.38
C VAL A 233 2.92 -6.37 11.20
N LYS A 234 3.43 -7.38 10.49
CA LYS A 234 4.56 -7.15 9.60
C LYS A 234 4.16 -5.93 8.76
N ARG A 235 4.96 -4.85 8.75
CA ARG A 235 4.75 -3.73 7.80
C ARG A 235 4.46 -4.35 6.44
N VAL A 236 3.22 -4.21 5.95
CA VAL A 236 2.84 -4.83 4.68
C VAL A 236 3.48 -3.97 3.60
N VAL A 237 4.21 -4.63 2.72
CA VAL A 237 4.75 -3.97 1.55
C VAL A 237 3.61 -3.70 0.59
N GLU A 238 3.30 -2.42 0.38
CA GLU A 238 2.17 -2.00 -0.44
C GLU A 238 2.50 -2.17 -1.92
N TRP A 239 2.43 -3.41 -2.39
CA TRP A 239 2.55 -3.74 -3.80
C TRP A 239 1.20 -3.57 -4.50
N ASN A 240 0.62 -2.37 -4.44
CA ASN A 240 -0.75 -2.12 -4.90
C ASN A 240 -0.86 -1.90 -6.42
N THR A 241 0.25 -1.93 -7.15
CA THR A 241 0.27 -1.86 -8.61
C THR A 241 1.37 -2.75 -9.20
N LEU A 242 1.40 -2.84 -10.52
CA LEU A 242 2.53 -3.31 -11.30
C LEU A 242 2.71 -2.31 -12.45
N LYS A 243 3.87 -1.67 -12.54
CA LYS A 243 4.19 -0.74 -13.62
C LYS A 243 5.58 -1.05 -14.16
N VAL A 244 5.82 -0.75 -15.42
CA VAL A 244 7.14 -0.93 -16.06
C VAL A 244 7.60 0.38 -16.69
N LYS A 245 8.91 0.46 -16.95
CA LYS A 245 9.61 1.58 -17.56
C LYS A 245 9.67 2.83 -16.68
N TRP A 246 10.90 3.33 -16.51
CA TRP A 246 11.20 4.59 -15.85
C TRP A 246 10.94 5.79 -16.77
N GLY A 247 10.67 6.94 -16.15
CA GLY A 247 10.59 8.24 -16.79
C GLY A 247 10.99 9.36 -15.84
N PRO A 248 11.63 10.44 -16.33
CA PRO A 248 12.12 11.54 -15.49
C PRO A 248 11.01 12.47 -14.98
N ASP A 249 9.79 12.38 -15.51
CA ASP A 249 8.70 13.30 -15.17
C ASP A 249 7.36 12.56 -14.97
N PRO A 250 6.77 12.56 -13.77
CA PRO A 250 5.42 12.04 -13.52
C PRO A 250 4.28 12.86 -14.15
N LEU A 251 4.55 14.12 -14.52
CA LEU A 251 3.60 15.04 -15.16
C LEU A 251 3.62 14.95 -16.69
N VAL A 252 4.60 14.26 -17.28
CA VAL A 252 4.57 13.92 -18.71
C VAL A 252 3.54 12.82 -18.91
N THR A 253 2.33 13.23 -19.26
CA THR A 253 1.16 12.39 -19.55
C THR A 253 1.29 11.50 -20.79
N ASN A 254 2.50 11.28 -21.31
CA ASN A 254 2.69 10.29 -22.35
C ASN A 254 2.51 8.91 -21.72
N ASN A 255 1.58 8.12 -22.26
CA ASN A 255 1.26 6.73 -21.86
C ASN A 255 2.44 5.73 -21.99
N ASP A 256 3.68 6.22 -22.02
CA ASP A 256 4.89 5.50 -22.30
C ASP A 256 5.82 5.34 -21.11
N VAL A 257 5.62 6.07 -20.01
CA VAL A 257 6.38 5.92 -18.76
C VAL A 257 5.49 5.33 -17.67
N PHE A 258 6.08 4.54 -16.76
CA PHE A 258 5.37 3.91 -15.64
C PHE A 258 4.09 3.17 -16.07
N VAL A 259 4.19 2.42 -17.17
CA VAL A 259 3.04 1.81 -17.83
C VAL A 259 2.50 0.68 -16.97
N ARG A 260 1.26 0.86 -16.52
CA ARG A 260 0.54 -0.13 -15.71
C ARG A 260 0.41 -1.44 -16.47
N GLN A 261 0.63 -2.53 -15.75
CA GLN A 261 0.46 -3.89 -16.22
C GLN A 261 -0.76 -4.53 -15.54
N PRO A 262 -1.51 -5.38 -16.24
CA PRO A 262 -2.65 -6.10 -15.67
C PRO A 262 -2.19 -7.09 -14.59
N ARG A 263 -2.99 -7.23 -13.53
CA ARG A 263 -2.67 -8.12 -12.40
C ARG A 263 -3.56 -9.37 -12.34
N THR A 264 -4.49 -9.49 -13.28
CA THR A 264 -5.33 -10.67 -13.47
C THR A 264 -5.37 -11.04 -14.95
N VAL A 265 -5.60 -12.32 -15.26
CA VAL A 265 -5.79 -12.78 -16.64
C VAL A 265 -6.96 -12.07 -17.30
N GLN A 266 -8.05 -11.81 -16.56
CA GLN A 266 -9.21 -11.07 -17.07
C GLN A 266 -8.81 -9.67 -17.55
N GLN A 267 -8.09 -8.90 -16.73
CA GLN A 267 -7.56 -7.59 -17.13
C GLN A 267 -6.59 -7.72 -18.30
N ALA A 268 -5.72 -8.73 -18.29
CA ALA A 268 -4.75 -8.92 -19.35
C ALA A 268 -5.42 -9.16 -20.71
N LEU A 269 -6.45 -10.00 -20.76
CA LEU A 269 -7.23 -10.24 -21.97
C LEU A 269 -7.97 -8.98 -22.44
N GLN A 270 -8.55 -8.20 -21.51
CA GLN A 270 -9.17 -6.90 -21.82
C GLN A 270 -8.16 -5.91 -22.42
N GLU A 271 -6.92 -5.94 -21.92
CA GLU A 271 -5.80 -5.14 -22.40
C GLU A 271 -5.07 -5.76 -23.60
N GLN A 272 -5.66 -6.78 -24.24
CA GLN A 272 -5.18 -7.46 -25.45
C GLN A 272 -3.88 -8.26 -25.29
N TYR A 273 -3.54 -8.65 -24.06
CA TYR A 273 -2.53 -9.69 -23.86
C TYR A 273 -3.03 -11.02 -24.39
N LYS A 274 -2.12 -11.80 -24.96
CA LYS A 274 -2.37 -13.14 -25.48
C LYS A 274 -1.39 -14.10 -24.83
N LYS A 275 -1.79 -15.36 -24.70
CA LYS A 275 -0.88 -16.43 -24.31
C LYS A 275 0.31 -16.49 -25.27
N LEU A 276 1.49 -16.84 -24.75
CA LEU A 276 2.62 -17.16 -25.61
C LEU A 276 2.29 -18.33 -26.56
N PRO A 277 2.74 -18.26 -27.83
CA PRO A 277 2.44 -19.27 -28.84
C PRO A 277 3.14 -20.61 -28.56
N ASN A 278 2.86 -21.61 -29.41
CA ASN A 278 3.50 -22.93 -29.38
C ASN A 278 3.34 -23.68 -28.04
N GLY A 279 2.22 -23.44 -27.34
CA GLY A 279 1.91 -24.08 -26.05
C GLY A 279 2.66 -23.50 -24.85
N LEU A 280 3.58 -22.54 -25.06
CA LEU A 280 4.37 -21.92 -23.99
C LEU A 280 3.51 -21.16 -22.97
N GLY A 281 2.38 -20.59 -23.40
CA GLY A 281 1.43 -19.92 -22.53
C GLY A 281 0.30 -20.82 -22.00
N ASP A 282 0.18 -22.06 -22.49
CA ASP A 282 -0.86 -23.01 -22.08
C ASP A 282 -0.40 -23.92 -20.93
N GLN A 283 0.91 -24.05 -20.75
CA GLN A 283 1.50 -24.83 -19.67
C GLN A 283 1.84 -23.92 -18.49
N CYS A 284 1.35 -24.28 -17.30
CA CYS A 284 1.79 -23.61 -16.08
C CYS A 284 3.22 -24.00 -15.73
N ILE A 285 3.55 -25.29 -15.79
CA ILE A 285 4.92 -25.78 -15.54
C ILE A 285 5.60 -25.97 -16.90
N GLY A 286 6.47 -25.03 -17.26
CA GLY A 286 7.31 -25.11 -18.45
C GLY A 286 8.66 -25.78 -18.15
N LYS A 287 9.52 -25.85 -19.17
CA LYS A 287 10.87 -26.43 -19.05
C LYS A 287 11.75 -25.67 -18.04
N THR A 288 11.68 -24.35 -18.09
CA THR A 288 12.54 -23.42 -17.33
C THR A 288 11.75 -22.36 -16.60
N THR A 289 10.42 -22.34 -16.70
CA THR A 289 9.60 -21.25 -16.15
C THR A 289 8.32 -21.83 -15.53
N VAL A 290 7.79 -21.19 -14.48
CA VAL A 290 6.48 -21.56 -13.89
C VAL A 290 5.48 -20.39 -13.96
N GLY A 291 4.23 -20.68 -14.29
CA GLY A 291 3.16 -19.71 -14.51
C GLY A 291 2.70 -19.64 -15.96
N TYR A 292 1.43 -19.30 -16.16
CA TYR A 292 0.83 -19.09 -17.46
C TYR A 292 1.31 -17.77 -18.05
N ARG A 293 1.92 -17.83 -19.24
CA ARG A 293 2.65 -16.69 -19.83
C ARG A 293 1.84 -15.95 -20.88
N TYR A 294 1.80 -14.63 -20.72
CA TYR A 294 1.06 -13.73 -21.59
C TYR A 294 1.94 -12.55 -22.02
N TRP A 295 1.83 -12.17 -23.28
CA TRP A 295 2.51 -11.00 -23.86
C TRP A 295 1.52 -10.10 -24.60
N LYS A 296 1.93 -8.88 -24.91
CA LYS A 296 1.12 -7.94 -25.69
C LYS A 296 1.91 -7.47 -26.90
N ASN A 297 1.28 -7.45 -28.07
CA ASN A 297 1.89 -6.96 -29.32
C ASN A 297 3.24 -7.61 -29.68
N ASN A 298 3.45 -8.88 -29.31
CA ASN A 298 4.72 -9.59 -29.46
C ASN A 298 5.92 -8.92 -28.77
N ASP A 299 5.68 -8.04 -27.79
CA ASP A 299 6.72 -7.41 -26.98
C ASP A 299 7.25 -8.41 -25.95
N THR A 300 8.44 -8.97 -26.22
CA THR A 300 9.09 -9.94 -25.33
C THR A 300 9.81 -9.29 -24.16
N ALA A 301 9.91 -7.95 -24.10
CA ALA A 301 10.49 -7.28 -22.94
C ALA A 301 9.58 -7.43 -21.71
N VAL A 302 8.27 -7.60 -21.91
CA VAL A 302 7.27 -7.74 -20.85
C VAL A 302 6.37 -8.95 -21.11
N ILE A 303 6.76 -10.08 -20.53
CA ILE A 303 5.95 -11.31 -20.47
C ILE A 303 5.42 -11.43 -19.04
N LEU A 304 4.10 -11.40 -18.87
CA LEU A 304 3.45 -11.54 -17.58
C LEU A 304 3.18 -13.02 -17.28
N LEU A 305 3.44 -13.42 -16.03
CA LEU A 305 3.22 -14.78 -15.55
C LEU A 305 2.05 -14.77 -14.58
N PHE A 306 1.03 -15.58 -14.83
CA PHE A 306 -0.12 -15.75 -13.96
C PHE A 306 -0.10 -17.11 -13.28
N ASP A 307 -0.58 -17.17 -12.05
CA ASP A 307 -0.82 -18.42 -11.35
C ASP A 307 -2.05 -19.16 -11.89
N ARG A 308 -2.31 -20.36 -11.37
CA ARG A 308 -3.45 -21.19 -11.76
C ARG A 308 -4.84 -20.59 -11.50
N GLN A 309 -4.93 -19.58 -10.63
CA GLN A 309 -6.17 -18.87 -10.34
C GLN A 309 -6.32 -17.63 -11.22
N GLY A 310 -5.34 -17.35 -12.09
CA GLY A 310 -5.34 -16.21 -13.00
C GLY A 310 -4.88 -14.90 -12.36
N THR A 311 -4.18 -14.96 -11.22
CA THR A 311 -3.60 -13.80 -10.54
C THR A 311 -2.13 -13.64 -10.91
N ILE A 312 -1.63 -12.41 -11.01
CA ILE A 312 -0.22 -12.16 -11.35
C ILE A 312 0.72 -12.87 -10.38
N ALA A 313 1.72 -13.56 -10.92
CA ALA A 313 2.66 -14.37 -10.17
C ALA A 313 4.12 -14.02 -10.47
N GLY A 314 4.39 -13.29 -11.55
CA GLY A 314 5.72 -12.85 -11.91
C GLY A 314 5.77 -12.08 -13.23
N ILE A 315 6.98 -11.72 -13.63
CA ILE A 315 7.31 -11.08 -14.91
C ILE A 315 8.60 -11.66 -15.47
N GLN A 316 8.66 -11.81 -16.78
CA GLN A 316 9.82 -12.29 -17.53
C GLN A 316 10.15 -11.28 -18.63
N MET A 317 11.44 -11.03 -18.82
CA MET A 317 11.96 -10.37 -20.00
C MET A 317 12.65 -11.41 -20.86
N ALA A 318 12.48 -11.32 -22.18
CA ALA A 318 13.16 -12.15 -23.15
C ALA A 318 13.69 -11.31 -24.31
N PHE A 319 14.93 -11.58 -24.74
CA PHE A 319 15.58 -10.88 -25.86
C PHE A 319 16.28 -11.87 -26.80
N PRO A 320 16.32 -11.59 -28.11
CA PRO A 320 16.95 -12.48 -29.08
C PRO A 320 18.43 -12.67 -28.79
N ARG A 321 18.87 -13.93 -28.76
CA ARG A 321 20.29 -14.26 -28.57
C ARG A 321 21.17 -13.68 -29.67
N LEU A 322 20.64 -13.52 -30.89
CA LEU A 322 21.37 -12.88 -31.99
C LEU A 322 21.70 -11.39 -31.72
N LEU A 323 21.01 -10.74 -30.79
CA LEU A 323 21.34 -9.37 -30.35
C LEU A 323 22.34 -9.37 -29.20
N ALA A 324 22.54 -10.50 -28.53
CA ALA A 324 23.52 -10.64 -27.46
C ALA A 324 24.92 -10.74 -28.09
N LYS A 325 25.82 -9.86 -27.67
CA LYS A 325 27.23 -9.93 -28.05
C LYS A 325 27.96 -10.87 -27.09
N ASP A 326 27.70 -12.16 -27.26
CA ASP A 326 28.21 -13.25 -26.40
C ASP A 326 29.76 -13.23 -26.28
N GLU A 327 30.46 -12.60 -27.24
CA GLU A 327 31.92 -12.38 -27.21
C GLU A 327 32.40 -11.40 -26.12
N PHE A 328 31.53 -10.53 -25.60
CA PHE A 328 31.87 -9.55 -24.56
C PHE A 328 31.20 -9.82 -23.21
N TYR A 329 30.08 -10.55 -23.22
CA TYR A 329 29.38 -10.97 -22.01
C TYR A 329 28.76 -12.35 -22.20
N SER A 330 29.21 -13.32 -21.40
CA SER A 330 28.72 -14.69 -21.53
C SER A 330 27.43 -14.89 -20.73
N TYR A 331 26.29 -14.63 -21.39
CA TYR A 331 24.95 -14.83 -20.84
C TYR A 331 24.71 -16.25 -20.33
N ASP A 332 25.24 -17.26 -21.01
CA ASP A 332 25.09 -18.67 -20.65
C ASP A 332 25.71 -19.07 -19.32
N THR A 333 26.72 -18.32 -18.88
CA THR A 333 27.39 -18.57 -17.61
C THR A 333 26.64 -17.96 -16.43
N GLN A 334 25.69 -17.06 -16.69
CA GLN A 334 24.87 -16.41 -15.68
C GLN A 334 23.65 -17.24 -15.35
N LYS A 335 23.53 -17.64 -14.09
CA LYS A 335 22.40 -18.44 -13.61
C LYS A 335 21.04 -17.72 -13.68
N LEU A 336 21.02 -16.39 -13.75
CA LEU A 336 19.79 -15.62 -13.90
C LEU A 336 19.21 -15.68 -15.32
N PHE A 337 20.04 -16.01 -16.32
CA PHE A 337 19.60 -16.16 -17.70
C PHE A 337 19.27 -17.62 -18.00
N ASN A 338 18.16 -17.84 -18.70
CA ASN A 338 17.77 -19.12 -19.26
C ASN A 338 17.65 -19.00 -20.78
N ARG A 339 17.74 -20.13 -21.48
CA ARG A 339 17.48 -20.20 -22.92
C ARG A 339 16.11 -20.77 -23.19
N GLU A 340 15.35 -20.07 -24.02
CA GLU A 340 14.05 -20.54 -24.51
C GLU A 340 13.85 -20.18 -25.98
N THR A 341 13.11 -21.00 -26.71
CA THR A 341 12.68 -20.68 -28.08
C THR A 341 11.28 -20.09 -28.04
N ILE A 342 11.14 -18.78 -28.24
CA ILE A 342 9.86 -18.08 -28.27
C ILE A 342 9.57 -17.66 -29.70
N ASN A 343 8.45 -18.12 -30.26
CA ASN A 343 8.05 -17.82 -31.64
C ASN A 343 9.14 -18.16 -32.68
N ASN A 344 9.77 -19.33 -32.53
CA ASN A 344 10.87 -19.83 -33.37
C ASN A 344 12.16 -18.99 -33.32
N VAL A 345 12.32 -18.12 -32.32
CA VAL A 345 13.54 -17.36 -32.09
C VAL A 345 14.21 -17.86 -30.81
N ASP A 346 15.52 -18.10 -30.87
CA ASP A 346 16.34 -18.43 -29.71
C ASP A 346 16.53 -17.17 -28.86
N MET A 347 16.03 -17.20 -27.62
CA MET A 347 15.99 -16.06 -26.70
C MET A 347 16.76 -16.39 -25.42
N TYR A 348 17.42 -15.36 -24.87
CA TYR A 348 17.74 -15.34 -23.44
C TYR A 348 16.54 -14.80 -22.67
N THR A 349 16.26 -15.40 -21.50
CA THR A 349 15.17 -14.99 -20.61
C THR A 349 15.67 -14.73 -19.20
N ILE A 350 15.11 -13.73 -18.53
CA ILE A 350 15.32 -13.44 -17.11
C ILE A 350 13.95 -13.28 -16.43
N THR A 351 13.79 -13.88 -15.26
CA THR A 351 12.47 -14.04 -14.63
C THR A 351 12.49 -13.65 -13.16
N ALA A 352 11.49 -12.88 -12.75
CA ALA A 352 11.16 -12.59 -11.36
C ALA A 352 9.77 -13.13 -11.03
N TYR A 353 9.64 -13.76 -9.86
CA TYR A 353 8.35 -14.17 -9.29
C TYR A 353 7.96 -13.27 -8.13
N PHE A 354 6.66 -12.96 -8.03
CA PHE A 354 6.06 -12.14 -6.98
C PHE A 354 5.44 -12.98 -5.85
N ILE A 355 5.40 -14.29 -6.04
CA ILE A 355 5.04 -15.27 -5.04
C ILE A 355 6.01 -16.45 -5.14
N GLU A 356 6.05 -17.27 -4.10
CA GLU A 356 6.89 -18.46 -4.08
C GLU A 356 6.57 -19.39 -5.28
N PRO A 357 7.57 -19.74 -6.12
CA PRO A 357 7.35 -20.52 -7.34
C PRO A 357 6.54 -21.81 -7.14
N ALA A 358 6.74 -22.50 -6.01
CA ALA A 358 6.03 -23.74 -5.66
C ALA A 358 4.50 -23.56 -5.53
N LYS A 359 4.01 -22.34 -5.28
CA LYS A 359 2.58 -22.04 -5.13
C LYS A 359 1.89 -21.71 -6.45
N ILE A 360 2.63 -21.27 -7.46
CA ILE A 360 2.10 -20.69 -8.72
C ILE A 360 1.17 -21.67 -9.45
N CYS A 361 1.62 -22.92 -9.63
CA CYS A 361 0.88 -23.92 -10.40
C CYS A 361 0.09 -24.92 -9.53
N THR A 362 0.19 -24.83 -8.21
CA THR A 362 -0.41 -25.80 -7.28
C THR A 362 -1.63 -25.23 -6.57
N VAL A 363 -1.50 -24.07 -5.93
CA VAL A 363 -2.57 -23.41 -5.16
C VAL A 363 -3.01 -22.12 -5.85
N GLY A 364 -2.06 -21.26 -6.23
CA GLY A 364 -2.31 -19.92 -6.75
C GLY A 364 -2.90 -18.97 -5.70
N ARG A 365 -3.33 -17.80 -6.14
CA ARG A 365 -3.95 -16.76 -5.29
C ARG A 365 -5.32 -16.36 -5.79
N THR A 366 -6.27 -16.24 -4.87
CA THR A 366 -7.60 -15.71 -5.17
C THR A 366 -7.56 -14.19 -5.40
N ILE A 367 -8.62 -13.62 -5.97
CA ILE A 367 -8.77 -12.15 -6.08
C ILE A 367 -8.75 -11.48 -4.71
N SER A 368 -9.39 -12.08 -3.71
CA SER A 368 -9.35 -11.55 -2.34
C SER A 368 -7.93 -11.57 -1.76
N SER A 369 -7.14 -12.61 -2.05
CA SER A 369 -5.72 -12.64 -1.69
C SER A 369 -4.93 -11.53 -2.39
N LEU A 370 -5.16 -11.30 -3.70
CA LEU A 370 -4.56 -10.19 -4.45
C LEU A 370 -4.91 -8.82 -3.85
N GLU A 371 -6.16 -8.61 -3.44
CA GLU A 371 -6.62 -7.36 -2.83
C GLU A 371 -5.98 -7.12 -1.45
N HIS A 372 -5.75 -8.19 -0.68
CA HIS A 372 -5.17 -8.10 0.67
C HIS A 372 -3.64 -8.06 0.67
N GLU A 373 -2.99 -8.86 -0.18
CA GLU A 373 -1.54 -9.04 -0.24
C GLU A 373 -0.87 -8.14 -1.30
N GLY A 374 -1.64 -7.54 -2.20
CA GLY A 374 -1.12 -6.81 -3.35
C GLY A 374 -0.53 -7.74 -4.43
N THR A 375 0.29 -7.18 -5.32
CA THR A 375 0.90 -7.82 -6.48
C THR A 375 1.73 -9.06 -6.10
N GLY A 376 2.20 -9.17 -4.86
CA GLY A 376 3.00 -10.31 -4.44
C GLY A 376 3.27 -10.38 -2.93
N THR A 377 3.69 -11.56 -2.48
CA THR A 377 4.09 -11.85 -1.11
C THR A 377 5.60 -12.03 -0.96
N GLY A 378 6.38 -11.79 -2.02
CA GLY A 378 7.85 -11.84 -2.04
C GLY A 378 8.39 -11.53 -3.43
N LEU A 379 9.67 -11.19 -3.55
CA LEU A 379 10.34 -11.10 -4.85
C LEU A 379 11.39 -12.20 -4.93
N PHE A 380 11.32 -13.02 -5.98
CA PHE A 380 12.21 -14.15 -6.19
C PHE A 380 12.83 -14.04 -7.58
N PHE A 381 14.13 -13.80 -7.67
CA PHE A 381 14.85 -13.90 -8.94
C PHE A 381 15.13 -15.36 -9.24
N GLN A 382 14.76 -15.80 -10.45
CA GLN A 382 15.12 -17.13 -10.89
C GLN A 382 16.64 -17.24 -11.05
N ASN A 383 17.26 -18.26 -10.48
CA ASN A 383 18.70 -18.43 -10.40
C ASN A 383 19.14 -19.84 -10.84
N GLY A 384 18.62 -20.27 -11.98
CA GLY A 384 18.87 -21.58 -12.57
C GLY A 384 17.71 -22.00 -13.47
N THR A 385 17.73 -23.26 -13.90
CA THR A 385 16.72 -23.82 -14.81
C THR A 385 15.49 -24.34 -14.07
N ASN A 386 15.57 -24.61 -12.76
CA ASN A 386 14.45 -25.11 -11.99
C ASN A 386 13.94 -24.06 -10.98
N PRO A 387 12.95 -23.21 -11.33
CA PRO A 387 12.49 -22.14 -10.45
C PRO A 387 11.90 -22.62 -9.12
N LEU A 388 11.55 -23.91 -8.97
CA LEU A 388 11.04 -24.47 -7.72
C LEU A 388 12.11 -24.64 -6.64
N HIS A 389 13.39 -24.71 -7.04
CA HIS A 389 14.53 -24.90 -6.15
C HIS A 389 15.59 -23.82 -6.33
N ASP A 390 15.68 -23.24 -7.52
CA ASP A 390 16.72 -22.32 -7.96
C ASP A 390 16.15 -20.89 -8.02
N SER A 391 15.92 -20.29 -6.85
CA SER A 391 15.52 -18.88 -6.78
C SER A 391 16.24 -18.15 -5.63
N ILE A 392 16.56 -16.88 -5.86
CA ILE A 392 17.09 -15.98 -4.84
C ILE A 392 15.93 -15.13 -4.36
N GLN A 393 15.58 -15.25 -3.08
CA GLN A 393 14.61 -14.35 -2.47
C GLN A 393 15.27 -13.01 -2.16
N VAL A 394 14.66 -11.94 -2.67
CA VAL A 394 15.07 -10.57 -2.36
C VAL A 394 14.44 -10.17 -1.02
N PRO A 395 15.23 -9.62 -0.06
CA PRO A 395 14.71 -9.15 1.21
C PRO A 395 13.65 -8.06 1.02
N PHE A 396 12.58 -8.11 1.80
CA PHE A 396 11.57 -7.05 1.79
C PHE A 396 12.03 -5.75 2.43
N TRP A 397 13.00 -5.86 3.34
CA TRP A 397 13.49 -4.78 4.17
C TRP A 397 14.99 -4.73 4.06
N GLU A 398 15.52 -3.55 3.82
CA GLU A 398 16.96 -3.29 3.82
C GLU A 398 17.22 -1.97 4.55
N ASN A 399 18.19 -1.97 5.46
CA ASN A 399 18.51 -0.80 6.26
C ASN A 399 19.42 0.18 5.53
N ASP A 400 20.15 -0.31 4.51
CA ASP A 400 20.92 0.51 3.60
C ASP A 400 19.95 1.18 2.61
N ILE A 401 19.49 2.37 3.00
CA ILE A 401 18.56 3.18 2.23
C ILE A 401 19.32 3.76 1.03
N GLY A 402 18.98 3.32 -0.16
CA GLY A 402 19.49 3.86 -1.41
C GLY A 402 18.98 3.08 -2.61
N ASN A 403 17.96 3.63 -3.26
CA ASN A 403 17.71 3.75 -4.69
C ASN A 403 17.88 2.49 -5.58
N HIS A 404 19.05 1.85 -5.59
CA HIS A 404 19.34 0.61 -6.32
C HIS A 404 20.31 -0.28 -5.53
N TYR A 405 19.78 -1.35 -4.94
CA TYR A 405 20.53 -2.39 -4.24
C TYR A 405 20.96 -3.50 -5.20
N TRP A 406 22.26 -3.81 -5.19
CA TRP A 406 22.88 -4.85 -6.00
C TRP A 406 23.49 -5.90 -5.09
N TYR A 407 23.02 -7.14 -5.22
CA TYR A 407 23.49 -8.22 -4.37
C TYR A 407 24.98 -8.52 -4.59
N ASP A 408 25.73 -8.56 -3.48
CA ASP A 408 27.15 -8.92 -3.43
C ASP A 408 28.06 -8.06 -4.33
N ASN A 409 27.73 -6.79 -4.56
CA ASN A 409 28.43 -5.95 -5.53
C ASN A 409 29.67 -5.23 -4.95
N TYR A 410 30.82 -5.32 -5.63
CA TYR A 410 32.10 -4.72 -5.20
C TYR A 410 33.00 -4.32 -6.39
N LEU A 411 33.97 -3.41 -6.16
CA LEU A 411 34.77 -2.76 -7.23
C LEU A 411 35.54 -3.72 -8.14
N ASP A 412 36.15 -4.77 -7.57
CA ASP A 412 36.97 -5.74 -8.29
C ASP A 412 36.21 -7.02 -8.67
N LYS A 413 34.86 -6.95 -8.68
CA LYS A 413 34.00 -8.06 -9.08
C LYS A 413 34.31 -8.45 -10.54
N ASN A 414 34.35 -9.76 -10.79
CA ASN A 414 34.39 -10.26 -12.15
C ASN A 414 33.02 -10.01 -12.80
N CYS A 415 32.99 -9.41 -13.99
CA CYS A 415 31.72 -9.12 -14.64
C CYS A 415 30.95 -10.39 -15.04
N SER A 416 31.60 -11.55 -15.12
CA SER A 416 30.92 -12.84 -15.23
C SER A 416 30.22 -13.28 -13.94
N GLU A 417 30.28 -12.50 -12.87
CA GLU A 417 29.58 -12.72 -11.60
C GLU A 417 28.62 -11.56 -11.28
N PHE A 418 28.48 -10.62 -12.21
CA PHE A 418 27.55 -9.51 -12.08
C PHE A 418 26.12 -10.01 -12.26
N LEU A 419 25.31 -9.84 -11.23
CA LEU A 419 23.90 -10.21 -11.27
C LEU A 419 23.10 -9.09 -11.98
N PRO A 420 22.42 -9.39 -13.09
CA PRO A 420 21.67 -8.40 -13.86
C PRO A 420 20.38 -7.92 -13.19
N GLY A 421 20.06 -8.36 -11.97
CA GLY A 421 18.89 -7.96 -11.21
C GLY A 421 19.25 -7.05 -10.03
N PHE A 422 18.54 -5.94 -9.89
CA PHE A 422 18.66 -5.02 -8.77
C PHE A 422 17.32 -4.82 -8.06
N ALA A 423 17.37 -4.57 -6.77
CA ALA A 423 16.21 -4.24 -5.95
C ALA A 423 16.20 -2.74 -5.65
N MET A 424 15.03 -2.15 -5.39
CA MET A 424 14.91 -0.74 -5.04
C MET A 424 14.08 -0.60 -3.77
N TYR A 425 14.67 0.04 -2.77
CA TYR A 425 14.07 0.22 -1.45
C TYR A 425 13.71 1.69 -1.25
N ASN A 426 12.45 1.97 -0.95
CA ASN A 426 12.00 3.29 -0.54
C ASN A 426 11.79 3.27 0.98
N LYS A 427 12.50 4.13 1.72
CA LYS A 427 12.47 4.16 3.20
C LYS A 427 12.72 2.77 3.82
N GLY A 428 13.68 2.04 3.22
CA GLY A 428 14.07 0.69 3.61
C GLY A 428 13.09 -0.42 3.20
N GLN A 429 12.07 -0.12 2.39
CA GLN A 429 11.03 -1.06 1.97
C GLN A 429 11.10 -1.36 0.47
N LEU A 430 11.14 -2.64 0.11
CA LEU A 430 11.20 -3.09 -1.30
C LEU A 430 9.99 -2.58 -2.08
N SER A 431 10.20 -1.63 -2.98
CA SER A 431 9.13 -0.89 -3.67
C SER A 431 9.19 -1.04 -5.18
N ALA A 432 10.34 -1.43 -5.71
CA ALA A 432 10.57 -1.73 -7.11
C ALA A 432 11.78 -2.65 -7.25
N PHE A 433 12.02 -3.12 -8.46
CA PHE A 433 13.22 -3.83 -8.86
C PHE A 433 13.48 -3.56 -10.34
N GLY A 434 14.59 -4.02 -10.88
CA GLY A 434 14.78 -3.96 -12.32
C GLY A 434 15.86 -4.87 -12.84
N TRP A 435 15.94 -4.87 -14.17
CA TRP A 435 16.98 -5.56 -14.92
C TRP A 435 18.00 -4.56 -15.43
N SER A 436 19.27 -4.94 -15.43
CA SER A 436 20.36 -4.23 -16.09
C SER A 436 21.20 -5.23 -16.85
N ILE A 437 21.16 -5.13 -18.16
CA ILE A 437 21.64 -6.14 -19.10
C ILE A 437 22.72 -5.51 -19.99
N VAL A 438 23.88 -6.17 -20.09
CA VAL A 438 25.06 -5.70 -20.83
C VAL A 438 24.79 -5.72 -22.34
N GLY A 439 24.51 -4.57 -22.94
CA GLY A 439 24.20 -4.44 -24.36
C GLY A 439 23.05 -3.48 -24.60
N LYS A 440 22.83 -3.14 -25.88
CA LYS A 440 21.75 -2.25 -26.31
C LYS A 440 20.68 -3.05 -27.06
N PHE A 441 19.56 -3.32 -26.41
CA PHE A 441 18.44 -4.09 -26.96
C PHE A 441 17.23 -3.19 -27.27
N ASP A 442 17.21 -2.57 -28.45
CA ASP A 442 16.20 -1.57 -28.86
C ASP A 442 14.95 -2.16 -29.54
N PHE A 443 14.62 -3.42 -29.24
CA PHE A 443 13.45 -4.10 -29.80
C PHE A 443 12.12 -3.75 -29.10
N SER A 444 12.17 -3.04 -27.97
CA SER A 444 10.98 -2.65 -27.19
C SER A 444 11.11 -1.23 -26.64
N SER A 445 10.00 -0.49 -26.65
CA SER A 445 9.94 0.85 -26.05
C SER A 445 9.92 0.82 -24.52
N ARG A 446 9.87 -0.37 -23.90
CA ARG A 446 9.93 -0.59 -22.43
C ARG A 446 11.35 -0.62 -21.88
N ILE A 447 12.33 -0.78 -22.75
CA ILE A 447 13.74 -0.84 -22.39
C ILE A 447 14.32 0.58 -22.38
N GLU A 448 15.06 0.90 -21.32
CA GLU A 448 15.75 2.17 -21.16
C GLU A 448 17.24 2.01 -21.47
N PHE A 449 17.86 3.09 -21.96
CA PHE A 449 19.26 3.12 -22.38
C PHE A 449 20.00 4.21 -21.59
N PRO A 450 20.42 3.93 -20.35
CA PRO A 450 21.14 4.92 -19.57
C PRO A 450 22.47 5.26 -20.26
N PRO A 451 22.84 6.55 -20.36
CA PRO A 451 24.16 6.91 -20.85
C PRO A 451 25.23 6.41 -19.87
N LYS A 452 26.45 6.18 -20.35
CA LYS A 452 27.59 5.70 -19.54
C LYS A 452 27.80 6.51 -18.26
N THR A 453 27.59 7.82 -18.33
CA THR A 453 27.74 8.74 -17.20
C THR A 453 26.69 8.53 -16.09
N ALA A 454 25.53 7.96 -16.41
CA ALA A 454 24.46 7.68 -15.46
C ALA A 454 24.67 6.36 -14.70
N ILE A 455 25.61 5.48 -15.11
CA ILE A 455 25.84 4.20 -14.41
C ILE A 455 26.14 4.42 -12.92
N PHE A 456 26.92 5.45 -12.59
CA PHE A 456 27.26 5.79 -11.21
C PHE A 456 26.07 6.22 -10.34
N SER A 457 24.96 6.68 -10.95
CA SER A 457 23.80 7.11 -10.18
C SER A 457 22.95 5.95 -9.70
N PHE A 458 23.04 4.78 -10.34
CA PHE A 458 22.20 3.62 -10.01
C PHE A 458 23.01 2.34 -9.73
N LEU A 459 24.33 2.34 -9.86
CA LEU A 459 25.19 1.20 -9.55
C LEU A 459 26.33 1.67 -8.64
N ASN A 460 26.34 1.24 -7.38
CA ASN A 460 27.34 1.64 -6.39
C ASN A 460 27.76 0.45 -5.51
N PRO A 461 29.06 0.13 -5.41
CA PRO A 461 30.14 0.62 -6.27
C PRO A 461 29.99 0.15 -7.72
N VAL A 462 30.51 0.88 -8.71
CA VAL A 462 30.54 0.37 -10.09
C VAL A 462 31.74 -0.57 -10.25
N PRO A 463 31.56 -1.87 -10.56
CA PRO A 463 32.68 -2.76 -10.84
C PRO A 463 33.53 -2.22 -11.99
N LYS A 464 34.86 -2.28 -11.86
CA LYS A 464 35.79 -1.70 -12.86
C LYS A 464 35.57 -2.25 -14.27
N CYS A 465 35.22 -3.54 -14.36
CA CYS A 465 34.97 -4.21 -15.64
C CYS A 465 33.70 -3.71 -16.36
N MET A 466 32.75 -3.09 -15.65
CA MET A 466 31.46 -2.67 -16.24
C MET A 466 31.61 -1.53 -17.25
N PHE A 467 32.60 -0.65 -17.07
CA PHE A 467 32.85 0.42 -18.06
C PHE A 467 33.36 -0.11 -19.38
N GLN A 468 34.23 -1.12 -19.33
CA GLN A 468 34.74 -1.78 -20.53
C GLN A 468 33.62 -2.55 -21.22
N GLN A 469 32.82 -3.30 -20.45
CA GLN A 469 31.67 -4.02 -20.99
C GLN A 469 30.61 -3.10 -21.60
N TYR A 470 30.36 -1.93 -21.01
CA TYR A 470 29.47 -0.94 -21.61
C TYR A 470 29.95 -0.54 -23.00
N ASP A 471 31.23 -0.24 -23.16
CA ASP A 471 31.78 0.20 -24.45
C ASP A 471 31.77 -0.95 -25.48
N ASP A 472 32.22 -2.15 -25.08
CA ASP A 472 32.34 -3.30 -25.96
C ASP A 472 30.96 -3.83 -26.40
N ALA A 473 30.04 -3.96 -25.45
CA ALA A 473 28.67 -4.39 -25.73
C ALA A 473 27.82 -3.29 -26.38
N GLY A 474 28.29 -2.04 -26.40
CA GLY A 474 27.60 -0.90 -27.01
C GLY A 474 26.48 -0.30 -26.16
N GLY A 475 26.50 -0.54 -24.85
CA GLY A 475 25.63 0.11 -23.87
C GLY A 475 25.12 -0.81 -22.75
N PHE A 476 24.20 -0.29 -21.95
CA PHE A 476 23.33 -1.04 -21.04
C PHE A 476 21.87 -0.90 -21.49
N SER A 477 21.11 -1.96 -21.24
CA SER A 477 19.65 -1.97 -21.34
C SER A 477 19.10 -2.19 -19.95
N THR A 478 18.26 -1.26 -19.48
CA THR A 478 17.58 -1.38 -18.21
C THR A 478 16.07 -1.49 -18.39
N MET A 479 15.41 -2.13 -17.43
CA MET A 479 13.96 -2.04 -17.32
C MET A 479 13.60 -2.02 -15.85
N HIS A 480 12.95 -0.95 -15.42
CA HIS A 480 12.43 -0.85 -14.06
C HIS A 480 11.02 -1.42 -13.97
N ILE A 481 10.73 -2.10 -12.86
CA ILE A 481 9.45 -2.71 -12.51
C ILE A 481 9.04 -2.23 -11.12
N TYR A 482 7.91 -1.55 -11.04
CA TYR A 482 7.44 -0.85 -9.85
C TYR A 482 6.21 -1.51 -9.25
N PHE A 483 6.19 -1.58 -7.92
CA PHE A 483 5.04 -2.06 -7.16
C PHE A 483 4.26 -0.93 -6.49
N ASN A 484 4.87 0.26 -6.37
CA ASN A 484 4.28 1.45 -5.76
C ASN A 484 3.35 2.22 -6.73
N THR A 485 2.23 2.73 -6.21
CA THR A 485 1.25 3.55 -6.92
C THR A 485 1.87 4.84 -7.47
N ASP A 486 2.84 5.41 -6.76
CA ASP A 486 3.59 6.59 -7.18
C ASP A 486 5.09 6.30 -7.33
N PRO A 487 5.51 5.74 -8.48
CA PRO A 487 6.92 5.40 -8.72
C PRO A 487 7.82 6.63 -8.87
N ALA A 488 7.27 7.83 -9.06
CA ALA A 488 8.06 9.06 -9.11
C ALA A 488 8.50 9.55 -7.73
N ASN A 489 7.84 9.11 -6.66
CA ASN A 489 8.32 9.28 -5.28
C ASN A 489 9.40 8.25 -4.90
N LEU A 490 9.87 7.49 -5.89
CA LEU A 490 11.15 6.81 -5.93
C LEU A 490 12.28 7.78 -5.56
N GLU A 491 12.75 7.81 -4.31
CA GLU A 491 14.10 8.35 -4.09
C GLU A 491 15.05 7.46 -4.93
N CYS A 492 15.80 8.09 -5.82
CA CYS A 492 16.72 7.50 -6.81
C CYS A 492 18.09 8.17 -6.73
#